data_AF-A0A1X0U649-F1
#
_entry.id   AF-A0A1X0U649-F1
#
_cell.length_a   1.000
_cell.length_b   1.000
_cell.length_c   1.000
_cell.angle_alpha   90.00
_cell.angle_beta   90.00
_cell.angle_gamma   90.00
#
_symmetry.space_group_name_H-M   'P 1'
#
loop_
_entity.id
_entity.type
_entity.pdbx_description
1 polymer ?
#
loop_
_entity_poly.entity_id
_entity_poly.type
_entity_poly.pdbx_seq_one_letter_code
_entity_poly.pdbx_strand_id
1 'polypeptide(L)'
;MKLTIGPFVLVAAVTALVCGCSDGGDDKSPSAPSVVIPTASAYPPVPSAADLNEELKRGFDPAVPSAEKAVFIQGAEEDPSLIDQVVSAAVTNDATVEITGVDDLGDGTLNAGATLTIGGQPNPTTMIFVAENGVWKLSRDNACALVGLAGLTSAACPAGE
;
A
#
# COMPACT_ATOMS: atom_id res chain seq x y z
N MET A 1 -5.39 39.86 10.87
CA MET A 1 -4.55 40.49 9.83
C MET A 1 -4.85 39.76 8.53
N LYS A 2 -5.30 40.49 7.51
CA LYS A 2 -5.74 39.96 6.20
C LYS A 2 -4.54 39.39 5.43
N LEU A 3 -4.64 38.15 4.94
CA LEU A 3 -3.78 37.65 3.88
C LEU A 3 -4.64 37.49 2.61
N THR A 4 -4.26 38.27 1.62
CA THR A 4 -4.93 38.52 0.34
C THR A 4 -4.61 37.40 -0.65
N ILE A 5 -5.64 36.94 -1.35
CA ILE A 5 -5.59 36.02 -2.51
C ILE A 5 -4.89 36.70 -3.69
N GLY A 6 -4.05 35.96 -4.42
CA GLY A 6 -3.59 36.32 -5.77
C GLY A 6 -3.54 35.07 -6.67
N PRO A 7 -4.13 35.09 -7.88
CA PRO A 7 -4.12 33.95 -8.79
C PRO A 7 -2.85 33.96 -9.64
N PHE A 8 -2.04 32.89 -9.55
CA PHE A 8 -0.94 32.68 -10.49
C PHE A 8 -1.46 31.84 -11.67
N VAL A 9 -1.64 32.51 -12.81
CA VAL A 9 -1.79 31.91 -14.14
C VAL A 9 -0.45 32.09 -14.87
N LEU A 10 0.18 31.03 -15.34
CA LEU A 10 1.28 31.10 -16.32
C LEU A 10 1.30 29.87 -17.25
N VAL A 11 0.63 30.09 -18.38
CA VAL A 11 0.88 29.74 -19.79
C VAL A 11 2.00 28.73 -20.15
N ALA A 12 1.64 27.89 -21.14
CA ALA A 12 2.33 26.80 -21.83
C ALA A 12 3.74 27.05 -22.40
N ALA A 13 4.48 25.94 -22.59
CA ALA A 13 5.46 25.79 -23.66
C ALA A 13 5.36 24.36 -24.26
N VAL A 14 4.67 24.24 -25.40
CA VAL A 14 4.76 23.06 -26.28
C VAL A 14 6.04 23.22 -27.09
N THR A 15 7.06 22.41 -26.81
CA THR A 15 8.23 22.29 -27.69
C THR A 15 7.99 21.17 -28.69
N ALA A 16 7.53 21.53 -29.88
CA ALA A 16 7.61 20.66 -31.05
C ALA A 16 9.08 20.58 -31.50
N LEU A 17 9.70 19.41 -31.36
CA LEU A 17 10.99 19.13 -31.98
C LEU A 17 10.75 18.70 -33.43
N VAL A 18 10.92 19.65 -34.33
CA VAL A 18 11.22 19.41 -35.74
C VAL A 18 12.74 19.45 -35.92
N CYS A 19 13.30 18.42 -36.57
CA CYS A 19 14.57 18.36 -37.31
C CYS A 19 14.96 16.88 -37.41
N GLY A 20 15.36 16.32 -38.55
CA GLY A 20 15.59 16.87 -39.87
C GLY A 20 15.81 15.70 -40.83
N CYS A 21 15.33 15.86 -42.06
CA CYS A 21 15.62 14.93 -43.14
C CYS A 21 17.05 15.23 -43.65
N SER A 22 17.88 14.20 -43.78
CA SER A 22 19.10 14.26 -44.59
C SER A 22 19.22 12.94 -45.34
N ASP A 23 19.33 13.10 -46.66
CA ASP A 23 19.52 12.10 -47.69
C ASP A 23 20.98 11.60 -47.70
N GLY A 24 21.17 10.31 -47.97
CA GLY A 24 22.43 9.76 -48.48
C GLY A 24 23.04 8.58 -47.73
N GLY A 25 23.07 7.41 -48.40
CA GLY A 25 24.17 6.43 -48.29
C GLY A 25 23.92 5.17 -47.46
N ASP A 26 23.97 4.02 -48.13
CA ASP A 26 24.07 2.66 -47.58
C ASP A 26 25.23 2.52 -46.56
N ASP A 27 24.91 2.41 -45.27
CA ASP A 27 25.82 1.90 -44.24
C ASP A 27 25.04 1.24 -43.10
N LYS A 28 25.55 0.09 -42.63
CA LYS A 28 24.99 -0.73 -41.54
C LYS A 28 24.69 0.11 -40.31
N SER A 29 23.40 0.34 -40.04
CA SER A 29 22.95 0.97 -38.79
C SER A 29 23.26 0.06 -37.59
N PRO A 30 24.02 0.52 -36.59
CA PRO A 30 23.98 -0.11 -35.28
C PRO A 30 22.57 0.15 -34.73
N SER A 31 21.81 -0.92 -34.42
CA SER A 31 20.55 -0.81 -33.68
C SER A 31 20.75 0.12 -32.49
N ALA A 32 20.12 1.29 -32.53
CA ALA A 32 20.02 2.15 -31.37
C ALA A 32 19.40 1.33 -30.23
N PRO A 33 19.94 1.38 -29.00
CA PRO A 33 19.29 0.73 -27.89
C PRO A 33 17.91 1.36 -27.73
N SER A 34 16.86 0.54 -27.85
CA SER A 34 15.51 0.93 -27.46
C SER A 34 15.58 1.34 -25.99
N VAL A 35 15.50 2.64 -25.73
CA VAL A 35 15.26 3.16 -24.38
C VAL A 35 13.85 2.73 -24.03
N VAL A 36 13.75 1.66 -23.24
CA VAL A 36 12.49 1.26 -22.59
C VAL A 36 12.21 2.34 -21.56
N ILE A 37 11.33 3.28 -21.88
CA ILE A 37 10.79 4.23 -20.91
C ILE A 37 9.89 3.39 -20.01
N PRO A 38 10.19 3.22 -18.70
CA PRO A 38 9.28 2.51 -17.82
C PRO A 38 7.97 3.30 -17.77
N THR A 39 6.88 2.66 -18.20
CA THR A 39 5.54 3.16 -17.94
C THR A 39 5.41 3.26 -16.42
N ALA A 40 5.14 4.45 -15.88
CA ALA A 40 4.89 4.59 -14.45
C ALA A 40 3.74 3.65 -14.07
N SER A 41 4.01 2.68 -13.19
CA SER A 41 2.98 1.81 -12.63
C SER A 41 1.91 2.68 -11.98
N ALA A 42 0.63 2.35 -12.18
CA ALA A 42 -0.48 3.10 -11.58
C ALA A 42 -0.54 3.00 -10.05
N TYR A 43 0.31 2.15 -9.47
CA TYR A 43 0.35 1.77 -8.06
C TYR A 43 1.77 1.91 -7.50
N PRO A 44 1.94 2.06 -6.18
CA PRO A 44 3.26 2.11 -5.56
C PRO A 44 4.08 0.84 -5.85
N PRO A 45 5.43 0.91 -5.77
CA PRO A 45 6.28 -0.27 -5.91
C PRO A 45 5.83 -1.40 -4.98
N VAL A 46 5.86 -2.63 -5.48
CA VAL A 46 5.50 -3.81 -4.69
C VAL A 46 6.55 -4.01 -3.58
N PRO A 47 6.14 -4.05 -2.30
CA PRO A 47 7.05 -4.26 -1.18
C PRO A 47 7.52 -5.71 -1.13
N SER A 48 8.69 -5.94 -0.54
CA SER A 48 9.10 -7.30 -0.21
C SER A 48 8.34 -7.83 1.01
N ALA A 49 8.34 -9.14 1.21
CA ALA A 49 7.83 -9.74 2.44
C ALA A 49 8.54 -9.21 3.70
N ALA A 50 9.83 -8.86 3.59
CA ALA A 50 10.57 -8.28 4.71
C ALA A 50 10.06 -6.87 5.05
N ASP A 51 9.81 -6.04 4.04
CA ASP A 51 9.28 -4.67 4.23
C ASP A 51 7.90 -4.72 4.90
N LEU A 52 6.98 -5.59 4.42
CA LEU A 52 5.67 -5.77 5.04
C LEU A 52 5.76 -6.29 6.48
N ASN A 53 6.73 -7.16 6.78
CA ASN A 53 6.96 -7.63 8.15
C ASN A 53 7.48 -6.51 9.08
N GLU A 54 8.28 -5.57 8.58
CA GLU A 54 8.68 -4.40 9.35
C GLU A 54 7.50 -3.46 9.61
N GLU A 55 6.65 -3.25 8.60
CA GLU A 55 5.42 -2.46 8.73
C GLU A 55 4.44 -3.10 9.72
N LEU A 56 4.25 -4.42 9.68
CA LEU A 56 3.40 -5.13 10.64
C LEU A 56 3.95 -5.01 12.07
N LYS A 57 5.26 -5.17 12.27
CA LYS A 57 5.88 -4.95 13.59
C LYS A 57 5.59 -3.54 14.11
N ARG A 58 5.71 -2.54 13.24
CA ARG A 58 5.36 -1.14 13.57
C ARG A 58 3.87 -0.95 13.85
N GLY A 59 3.00 -1.65 13.11
CA GLY A 59 1.55 -1.65 13.28
C GLY A 59 1.11 -2.22 14.64
N PHE A 60 1.78 -3.25 15.12
CA PHE A 60 1.52 -3.88 16.42
C PHE A 60 2.31 -3.28 17.59
N ASP A 61 3.24 -2.35 17.33
CA ASP A 61 3.99 -1.68 18.40
C ASP A 61 3.09 -0.67 19.15
N PRO A 62 2.85 -0.85 20.47
CA PRO A 62 2.05 0.09 21.26
C PRO A 62 2.67 1.49 21.39
N ALA A 63 3.97 1.64 21.12
CA ALA A 63 4.65 2.94 21.14
C ALA A 63 4.35 3.79 19.90
N VAL A 64 3.89 3.18 18.80
CA VAL A 64 3.54 3.89 17.57
C VAL A 64 2.12 4.46 17.71
N PRO A 65 1.91 5.76 17.44
CA PRO A 65 0.58 6.37 17.51
C PRO A 65 -0.41 5.72 16.54
N SER A 66 -1.67 5.53 16.97
CA SER A 66 -2.73 4.92 16.14
C SER A 66 -2.97 5.67 14.83
N ALA A 67 -2.84 6.99 14.82
CA ALA A 67 -2.95 7.78 13.58
C ALA A 67 -1.89 7.40 12.54
N GLU A 68 -0.68 7.02 12.97
CA GLU A 68 0.38 6.58 12.05
C GLU A 68 0.17 5.14 11.55
N LYS A 69 -0.46 4.30 12.37
CA LYS A 69 -0.88 2.93 12.00
C LYS A 69 -2.05 2.95 11.01
N ALA A 70 -2.99 3.87 11.21
CA ALA A 70 -4.20 4.01 10.40
C ALA A 70 -3.91 4.24 8.91
N VAL A 71 -2.78 4.87 8.59
CA VAL A 71 -2.35 5.11 7.20
C VAL A 71 -2.22 3.81 6.40
N PHE A 72 -1.93 2.68 7.06
CA PHE A 72 -1.71 1.37 6.43
C PHE A 72 -2.95 0.47 6.45
N ILE A 73 -4.11 0.97 6.86
CA ILE A 73 -5.35 0.20 6.95
C ILE A 73 -6.44 0.95 6.20
N GLN A 74 -7.11 0.28 5.27
CA GLN A 74 -8.19 0.91 4.51
C GLN A 74 -9.41 1.14 5.42
N GLY A 75 -9.98 2.35 5.39
CA GLY A 75 -11.17 2.71 6.16
C GLY A 75 -10.93 2.91 7.67
N ALA A 76 -9.67 2.94 8.12
CA ALA A 76 -9.35 3.11 9.54
C ALA A 76 -9.78 4.46 10.12
N GLU A 77 -10.00 5.47 9.28
CA GLU A 77 -10.55 6.77 9.66
C GLU A 77 -11.97 6.70 10.22
N GLU A 78 -12.72 5.63 9.92
CA GLU A 78 -14.10 5.45 10.41
C GLU A 78 -14.14 5.04 11.89
N ASP A 79 -13.08 4.40 12.40
CA ASP A 79 -12.94 4.05 13.82
C ASP A 79 -11.45 3.98 14.24
N PRO A 80 -10.81 5.13 14.50
CA PRO A 80 -9.39 5.17 14.85
C PRO A 80 -9.09 4.52 16.21
N SER A 81 -10.11 4.38 17.08
CA SER A 81 -9.96 3.74 18.38
C SER A 81 -9.79 2.23 18.29
N LEU A 82 -10.25 1.63 17.18
CA LEU A 82 -10.20 0.19 16.96
C LEU A 82 -8.78 -0.33 16.82
N ILE A 83 -7.87 0.46 16.24
CA ILE A 83 -6.48 0.07 16.01
C ILE A 83 -5.80 -0.30 17.32
N ASP A 84 -5.89 0.56 18.33
CA ASP A 84 -5.28 0.32 19.63
C ASP A 84 -5.95 -0.86 20.38
N GLN A 85 -7.25 -1.07 20.16
CA GLN A 85 -7.97 -2.23 20.70
C GLN A 85 -7.48 -3.55 20.06
N VAL A 86 -7.29 -3.58 18.74
CA VAL A 86 -6.74 -4.74 18.03
C VAL A 86 -5.30 -5.01 18.48
N VAL A 87 -4.47 -3.98 18.66
CA VAL A 87 -3.12 -4.14 19.22
C VAL A 87 -3.16 -4.73 20.62
N SER A 88 -4.03 -4.20 21.50
CA SER A 88 -4.21 -4.74 22.86
C SER A 88 -4.72 -6.19 22.85
N ALA A 89 -5.63 -6.52 21.94
CA ALA A 89 -6.15 -7.88 21.78
C ALA A 89 -5.05 -8.83 21.28
N ALA A 90 -4.21 -8.39 20.35
CA ALA A 90 -3.08 -9.18 19.86
C ALA A 90 -2.09 -9.51 20.98
N VAL A 91 -1.72 -8.51 21.82
CA VAL A 91 -0.88 -8.73 23.00
C VAL A 91 -1.53 -9.70 23.99
N THR A 92 -2.83 -9.55 24.24
CA THR A 92 -3.57 -10.39 25.19
C THR A 92 -3.64 -11.85 24.76
N ASN A 93 -3.76 -12.09 23.45
CA ASN A 93 -3.90 -13.42 22.87
C ASN A 93 -2.57 -14.03 22.38
N ASP A 94 -1.44 -13.37 22.64
CA ASP A 94 -0.12 -13.77 22.12
C ASP A 94 -0.18 -13.98 20.59
N ALA A 95 -0.79 -13.02 19.90
CA ALA A 95 -1.01 -13.06 18.46
C ALA A 95 0.13 -12.37 17.70
N THR A 96 0.68 -13.05 16.70
CA THR A 96 1.71 -12.53 15.81
C THR A 96 1.41 -12.88 14.36
N VAL A 97 1.88 -12.05 13.43
CA VAL A 97 1.72 -12.26 11.99
C VAL A 97 3.09 -12.21 11.34
N GLU A 98 3.37 -13.16 10.46
CA GLU A 98 4.56 -13.18 9.61
C GLU A 98 4.16 -13.32 8.14
N ILE A 99 4.56 -12.37 7.29
CA ILE A 99 4.41 -12.47 5.84
C ILE A 99 5.49 -13.41 5.29
N THR A 100 5.06 -14.39 4.50
CA THR A 100 5.90 -15.42 3.88
C THR A 100 6.15 -15.20 2.40
N GLY A 101 5.32 -14.39 1.73
CA GLY A 101 5.44 -14.06 0.31
C GLY A 101 4.48 -12.95 -0.10
N VAL A 102 4.75 -12.32 -1.24
CA VAL A 102 3.93 -11.24 -1.81
C VAL A 102 3.74 -11.51 -3.30
N ASP A 103 2.48 -11.60 -3.72
CA ASP A 103 2.07 -11.78 -5.10
C ASP A 103 1.31 -10.52 -5.56
N ASP A 104 1.83 -9.85 -6.59
CA ASP A 104 1.18 -8.70 -7.24
C ASP A 104 0.18 -9.19 -8.30
N LEU A 105 -1.07 -8.76 -8.17
CA LEU A 105 -2.15 -9.11 -9.10
C LEU A 105 -2.20 -8.18 -10.32
N GLY A 106 -1.45 -7.07 -10.31
CA GLY A 106 -1.34 -6.12 -11.42
C GLY A 106 -2.53 -5.17 -11.56
N ASP A 107 -3.47 -5.18 -10.62
CA ASP A 107 -4.68 -4.35 -10.60
C ASP A 107 -4.75 -3.40 -9.38
N GLY A 108 -3.64 -3.26 -8.67
CA GLY A 108 -3.57 -2.47 -7.43
C GLY A 108 -3.93 -3.28 -6.19
N THR A 109 -3.86 -4.61 -6.29
CA THR A 109 -4.07 -5.55 -5.19
C THR A 109 -2.85 -6.46 -5.02
N LEU A 110 -2.45 -6.72 -3.77
CA LEU A 110 -1.46 -7.75 -3.43
C LEU A 110 -2.13 -8.86 -2.64
N ASN A 111 -1.75 -10.11 -2.93
CA ASN A 111 -1.94 -11.23 -2.04
C ASN A 111 -0.63 -11.49 -1.29
N ALA A 112 -0.64 -11.32 0.02
CA ALA A 112 0.49 -11.65 0.87
C ALA A 112 0.21 -12.96 1.61
N GLY A 113 0.99 -14.00 1.32
CA GLY A 113 0.96 -15.21 2.14
C GLY A 113 1.43 -14.87 3.55
N ALA A 114 0.74 -15.37 4.57
CA ALA A 114 1.06 -15.06 5.96
C ALA A 114 0.86 -16.27 6.89
N THR A 115 1.53 -16.25 8.04
CA THR A 115 1.27 -17.14 9.17
C THR A 115 0.80 -16.31 10.34
N LEU A 116 -0.46 -16.51 10.76
CA LEU A 116 -1.03 -15.94 11.97
C LEU A 116 -0.85 -16.94 13.11
N THR A 117 0.00 -16.60 14.09
CA THR A 117 0.20 -17.42 15.29
C THR A 117 -0.60 -16.83 16.42
N ILE A 118 -1.44 -17.62 17.11
CA ILE A 118 -2.21 -17.19 18.29
C ILE A 118 -1.97 -18.20 19.41
N GLY A 119 -1.49 -17.74 20.57
CA GLY A 119 -1.16 -18.62 21.70
C GLY A 119 -0.16 -19.72 21.32
N GLY A 120 0.79 -19.41 20.44
CA GLY A 120 1.78 -20.36 19.92
C GLY A 120 1.26 -21.33 18.85
N GLN A 121 -0.01 -21.27 18.44
CA GLN A 121 -0.54 -22.11 17.36
C GLN A 121 -0.45 -21.39 16.00
N PRO A 122 0.33 -21.89 15.02
CA PRO A 122 0.45 -21.28 13.70
C PRO A 122 -0.76 -21.61 12.81
N ASN A 123 -1.29 -20.59 12.12
CA ASN A 123 -2.40 -20.71 11.19
C ASN A 123 -2.03 -19.99 9.88
N PRO A 124 -1.74 -20.73 8.79
CA PRO A 124 -1.50 -20.14 7.48
C PRO A 124 -2.74 -19.39 6.98
N THR A 125 -2.53 -18.23 6.38
CA THR A 125 -3.59 -17.38 5.82
C THR A 125 -3.04 -16.55 4.66
N THR A 126 -3.91 -15.81 3.99
CA THR A 126 -3.55 -14.82 2.98
C THR A 126 -4.11 -13.48 3.43
N MET A 127 -3.27 -12.44 3.41
CA MET A 127 -3.67 -11.07 3.66
C MET A 127 -3.76 -10.31 2.34
N ILE A 128 -4.83 -9.53 2.18
CA ILE A 128 -5.05 -8.73 0.98
C ILE A 128 -4.63 -7.29 1.27
N PHE A 129 -3.83 -6.71 0.38
CA PHE A 129 -3.47 -5.30 0.41
C PHE A 129 -3.96 -4.60 -0.84
N VAL A 130 -4.35 -3.34 -0.71
CA VAL A 130 -4.83 -2.50 -1.80
C VAL A 130 -4.00 -1.22 -1.90
N ALA A 131 -3.71 -0.79 -3.11
CA ALA A 131 -3.01 0.45 -3.37
C ALA A 131 -3.97 1.63 -3.22
N GLU A 132 -3.72 2.50 -2.24
CA GLU A 132 -4.53 3.69 -2.01
C GLU A 132 -3.66 4.84 -1.55
N ASN A 133 -3.85 6.03 -2.13
CA ASN A 133 -3.08 7.24 -1.81
C ASN A 133 -1.55 7.05 -1.92
N GLY A 134 -1.10 6.18 -2.83
CA GLY A 134 0.32 5.90 -3.05
C GLY A 134 0.96 4.99 -2.00
N VAL A 135 0.15 4.31 -1.16
CA VAL A 135 0.62 3.38 -0.13
C VAL A 135 -0.15 2.05 -0.27
N TRP A 136 0.49 0.93 0.07
CA TRP A 136 -0.19 -0.35 0.22
C TRP A 136 -0.87 -0.41 1.59
N LYS A 137 -2.19 -0.57 1.60
CA LYS A 137 -2.99 -0.68 2.82
C LYS A 137 -3.55 -2.08 2.97
N LEU A 138 -3.61 -2.60 4.19
CA LEU A 138 -4.41 -3.78 4.49
C LEU A 138 -5.86 -3.51 4.08
N SER A 139 -6.46 -4.41 3.29
CA SER A 139 -7.82 -4.23 2.82
C SER A 139 -8.80 -4.17 4.00
N ARG A 140 -9.91 -3.45 3.80
CA ARG A 140 -10.97 -3.34 4.81
C ARG A 140 -11.47 -4.72 5.24
N ASP A 141 -11.72 -5.62 4.28
CA ASP A 141 -12.20 -6.98 4.56
C ASP A 141 -11.23 -7.75 5.45
N ASN A 142 -9.93 -7.69 5.15
CA ASN A 142 -8.92 -8.38 5.92
C ASN A 142 -8.76 -7.77 7.32
N ALA A 143 -8.82 -6.43 7.43
CA ALA A 143 -8.83 -5.74 8.71
C ALA A 143 -10.05 -6.14 9.56
N CYS A 144 -11.24 -6.23 8.94
CA CYS A 144 -12.46 -6.63 9.62
C CYS A 144 -12.47 -8.11 10.04
N ALA A 145 -11.85 -8.99 9.25
CA ALA A 145 -11.64 -10.37 9.66
C ALA A 145 -10.77 -10.46 10.94
N LEU A 146 -9.70 -9.66 11.04
CA LEU A 146 -8.85 -9.60 12.23
C LEU A 146 -9.59 -9.03 13.45
N VAL A 147 -10.41 -8.00 13.25
CA VAL A 147 -11.29 -7.44 14.29
C VAL A 147 -12.26 -8.50 14.83
N GLY A 148 -12.89 -9.27 13.93
CA GLY A 148 -13.76 -10.38 14.30
C GLY A 148 -13.02 -11.49 15.06
N LEU A 149 -11.80 -11.85 14.63
CA LEU A 149 -10.94 -12.80 15.34
C LEU A 149 -10.55 -12.31 16.74
N ALA A 150 -10.36 -11.00 16.92
CA ALA A 150 -10.11 -10.39 18.21
C ALA A 150 -11.36 -10.30 19.10
N GLY A 151 -12.54 -10.72 18.61
CA GLY A 151 -13.80 -10.60 19.35
C GLY A 151 -14.30 -9.16 19.50
N LEU A 152 -13.83 -8.26 18.64
CA LEU A 152 -14.17 -6.84 18.65
C LEU A 152 -15.25 -6.55 17.60
N THR A 153 -15.90 -5.39 17.74
CA THR A 153 -16.84 -4.86 16.76
C THR A 153 -16.48 -3.42 16.46
N SER A 154 -16.78 -2.96 15.25
CA SER A 154 -16.50 -1.58 14.83
C SER A 154 -17.49 -1.11 13.79
N ALA A 155 -17.77 0.20 13.79
CA ALA A 155 -18.51 0.85 12.72
C ALA A 155 -17.76 0.78 11.38
N ALA A 156 -16.42 0.68 11.40
CA ALA A 156 -15.60 0.46 10.21
C ALA A 156 -15.79 -0.94 9.60
N CYS A 157 -16.46 -1.86 10.30
CA CYS A 157 -16.71 -3.22 9.84
C CYS A 157 -18.20 -3.51 9.76
N PRO A 158 -18.87 -3.11 8.66
CA PRO A 158 -20.29 -3.41 8.47
C PRO A 158 -20.49 -4.93 8.40
N ALA A 159 -21.56 -5.41 9.02
CA ALA A 159 -21.92 -6.83 8.97
C ALA A 159 -22.46 -7.18 7.58
N GLY A 160 -21.61 -7.76 6.73
CA GLY A 160 -21.96 -8.31 5.43
C GLY A 160 -21.73 -7.35 4.27
N GLU A 161 -20.67 -7.64 3.51
CA GLU A 161 -20.58 -7.33 2.07
C GLU A 161 -20.38 -8.66 1.32
#